data_AF-A0A7V4EFI4-F1
#
_entry.id   AF-A0A7V4EFI4-F1
#
_cell.length_a   1.000
_cell.length_b   1.000
_cell.length_c   1.000
_cell.angle_alpha   90.00
_cell.angle_beta   90.00
_cell.angle_gamma   90.00
#
_symmetry.space_group_name_H-M   'P 1'
#
loop_
_entity.id
_entity.type
_entity.pdbx_description
1 polymer ?
#
loop_
_entity_poly.entity_id
_entity_poly.type
_entity_poly.pdbx_seq_one_letter_code
_entity_poly.pdbx_strand_id
1 'polypeptide(L)'
;MRLLLERTLKTLEDTQALAQEALALFPPGALVVLEGSLGAGKTTFVRFLAEALGFKGRVTSPSYTLIHTYPTPEGPLVHADLYRLNDQRALLPQLEAAREGARLLLVEWGDPGLLEADFLLRFSPQGEVRRAELWHLHP
;
A
#
# COMPACT_ATOMS: atom_id res chain seq x y z
N MET A 1 7.43 1.58 -16.57
CA MET A 1 6.31 2.14 -15.80
C MET A 1 5.11 2.48 -16.69
N ARG A 2 3.89 2.08 -16.31
CA ARG A 2 2.61 2.36 -17.01
C ARG A 2 1.55 2.80 -16.00
N LEU A 3 0.79 3.86 -16.30
CA LEU A 3 -0.37 4.27 -15.50
C LEU A 3 -1.52 3.28 -15.74
N LEU A 4 -2.09 2.74 -14.66
CA LEU A 4 -3.21 1.79 -14.71
C LEU A 4 -4.54 2.43 -14.28
N LEU A 5 -4.50 3.27 -13.25
CA LEU A 5 -5.69 3.85 -12.64
C LEU A 5 -5.39 5.27 -12.16
N GLU A 6 -6.35 6.17 -12.37
CA GLU A 6 -6.33 7.53 -11.85
C GLU A 6 -7.69 7.87 -11.24
N ARG A 7 -7.70 8.41 -10.01
CA ARG A 7 -8.92 8.81 -9.31
C ARG A 7 -8.75 10.14 -8.60
N THR A 8 -9.78 10.97 -8.66
CA THR A 8 -9.93 12.11 -7.75
C THR A 8 -10.68 11.64 -6.50
N LEU A 9 -10.12 11.90 -5.33
CA LEU A 9 -10.65 11.49 -4.04
C LEU A 9 -11.15 12.73 -3.27
N LYS A 10 -12.47 12.87 -3.21
CA LYS A 10 -13.19 13.92 -2.46
C LYS A 10 -13.67 13.38 -1.10
N THR A 11 -14.05 12.11 -1.04
CA THR A 11 -14.62 11.50 0.15
C THR A 11 -13.87 10.23 0.58
N LEU A 12 -14.32 9.63 1.69
CA LEU A 12 -13.83 8.34 2.14
C LEU A 12 -14.30 7.21 1.22
N GLU A 13 -15.51 7.31 0.69
CA GLU A 13 -16.09 6.36 -0.25
C GLU A 13 -15.26 6.28 -1.54
N ASP A 14 -14.72 7.41 -2.01
CA ASP A 14 -13.80 7.42 -3.16
C ASP A 14 -12.52 6.60 -2.87
N THR A 15 -12.02 6.67 -1.63
CA THR A 15 -10.83 5.91 -1.21
C THR A 15 -11.15 4.41 -1.09
N GLN A 16 -12.37 4.08 -0.65
CA GLN A 16 -12.84 2.71 -0.60
C GLN A 16 -13.01 2.12 -2.00
N ALA A 17 -13.60 2.88 -2.93
CA ALA A 17 -13.72 2.47 -4.33
C ALA A 17 -12.34 2.25 -4.96
N LEU A 18 -11.41 3.19 -4.75
CA LEU A 18 -10.01 3.04 -5.20
C LEU A 18 -9.37 1.74 -4.69
N ALA A 19 -9.59 1.37 -3.41
CA ALA A 19 -9.05 0.13 -2.85
C ALA A 19 -9.61 -1.12 -3.54
N GLN A 20 -10.91 -1.14 -3.83
CA GLN A 20 -11.55 -2.25 -4.55
C GLN A 20 -11.02 -2.38 -5.98
N GLU A 21 -10.92 -1.26 -6.70
CA GLU A 21 -10.42 -1.23 -8.07
C GLU A 21 -8.94 -1.62 -8.16
N ALA A 22 -8.10 -1.11 -7.25
CA ALA A 22 -6.68 -1.44 -7.19
C ALA A 22 -6.45 -2.92 -6.84
N LEU A 23 -7.24 -3.48 -5.91
CA LEU A 23 -7.10 -4.89 -5.51
C LEU A 23 -7.26 -5.85 -6.69
N ALA A 24 -8.19 -5.57 -7.60
CA ALA A 24 -8.43 -6.39 -8.78
C ALA A 24 -7.24 -6.40 -9.77
N LEU A 25 -6.32 -5.44 -9.66
CA LEU A 25 -5.12 -5.33 -10.49
C LEU A 25 -3.90 -6.00 -9.84
N PHE A 26 -3.95 -6.31 -8.55
CA PHE A 26 -2.81 -6.84 -7.81
C PHE A 26 -2.77 -8.37 -7.83
N PRO A 27 -1.77 -8.99 -8.49
CA PRO A 27 -1.57 -10.43 -8.37
C PRO A 27 -1.22 -10.82 -6.92
N PRO A 28 -1.41 -12.10 -6.54
CA PRO A 28 -0.92 -12.60 -5.26
C PRO A 28 0.57 -12.33 -5.08
N GLY A 29 0.97 -11.88 -3.89
CA GLY A 29 2.35 -11.57 -3.56
C GLY A 29 2.89 -10.25 -4.12
N ALA A 30 2.04 -9.39 -4.71
CA ALA A 30 2.47 -8.08 -5.20
C ALA A 30 3.04 -7.19 -4.08
N LEU A 31 4.13 -6.48 -4.39
CA LEU A 31 4.69 -5.40 -3.58
C LEU A 31 4.23 -4.05 -4.13
N VAL A 32 3.50 -3.31 -3.30
CA VAL A 32 2.98 -1.98 -3.65
C VAL A 32 3.58 -0.94 -2.71
N VAL A 33 4.27 0.04 -3.28
CA VAL A 33 4.71 1.21 -2.52
C VAL A 33 3.61 2.26 -2.50
N LEU A 34 3.35 2.81 -1.32
CA LEU A 34 2.39 3.89 -1.08
C LEU A 34 3.16 5.20 -0.84
N GLU A 35 3.01 6.14 -1.76
CA GLU A 35 3.67 7.44 -1.73
C GLU A 35 2.66 8.57 -1.51
N GLY A 36 3.01 9.56 -0.71
CA GLY A 36 2.20 10.75 -0.47
C GLY A 36 2.55 11.40 0.86
N SER A 37 2.14 12.63 1.06
CA SER A 37 2.42 13.38 2.30
C SER A 37 1.80 12.72 3.55
N LEU A 38 2.21 13.20 4.73
CA LEU A 38 1.55 12.83 5.99
C LEU A 38 0.08 13.25 5.92
N GLY A 39 -0.83 12.34 6.29
CA GLY A 39 -2.27 12.59 6.17
C GLY A 39 -2.87 12.42 4.77
N ALA A 40 -2.08 11.98 3.77
CA ALA A 40 -2.59 11.77 2.40
C ALA A 40 -3.63 10.64 2.26
N GLY A 41 -3.84 9.83 3.29
CA GLY A 41 -4.81 8.73 3.30
C GLY A 41 -4.24 7.34 3.01
N LYS A 42 -2.91 7.18 2.99
CA LYS A 42 -2.22 5.89 2.75
C LYS A 42 -2.73 4.77 3.65
N THR A 43 -2.69 4.95 4.97
CA THR A 43 -3.20 3.96 5.93
C THR A 43 -4.72 3.72 5.79
N THR A 44 -5.50 4.73 5.39
CA THR A 44 -6.93 4.58 5.12
C THR A 44 -7.16 3.66 3.92
N PHE A 45 -6.35 3.79 2.87
CA PHE A 45 -6.36 2.90 1.72
C PHE A 45 -5.97 1.46 2.12
N VAL A 46 -4.92 1.27 2.95
CA VAL A 46 -4.55 -0.05 3.49
C VAL A 46 -5.71 -0.70 4.24
N ARG A 47 -6.43 0.07 5.07
CA ARG A 47 -7.60 -0.42 5.79
C ARG A 47 -8.67 -0.94 4.83
N PHE A 48 -9.03 -0.17 3.82
CA PHE A 48 -10.06 -0.59 2.86
C PHE A 48 -9.61 -1.79 2.02
N LEU A 49 -8.32 -1.94 1.70
CA LEU A 49 -7.79 -3.15 1.08
C LEU A 49 -7.91 -4.38 1.99
N ALA A 50 -7.56 -4.24 3.28
CA ALA A 50 -7.68 -5.34 4.23
C ALA A 50 -9.14 -5.76 4.40
N GLU A 51 -10.07 -4.80 4.51
CA GLU A 51 -11.51 -5.06 4.56
C GLU A 51 -12.02 -5.76 3.29
N ALA A 52 -11.56 -5.32 2.11
CA ALA A 52 -11.89 -5.93 0.82
C ALA A 52 -11.41 -7.39 0.72
N LEU A 53 -10.23 -7.66 1.27
CA LEU A 53 -9.69 -9.01 1.42
C LEU A 53 -10.37 -9.82 2.53
N GLY A 54 -11.33 -9.24 3.27
CA GLY A 54 -12.11 -9.96 4.27
C GLY A 54 -11.56 -9.91 5.70
N PHE A 55 -10.51 -9.13 5.97
CA PHE A 55 -10.07 -8.87 7.34
C PHE A 55 -11.16 -8.11 8.12
N LYS A 56 -11.43 -8.55 9.35
CA LYS A 56 -12.48 -7.97 10.23
C LYS A 56 -11.94 -7.20 11.42
N GLY A 57 -10.61 -7.17 11.59
CA GLY A 57 -9.97 -6.48 12.69
C GLY A 57 -9.70 -5.01 12.39
N ARG A 58 -9.03 -4.34 13.34
CA ARG A 58 -8.62 -2.94 13.18
C ARG A 58 -7.29 -2.86 12.44
N VAL A 59 -7.23 -2.01 11.43
CA VAL A 59 -5.98 -1.62 10.75
C VAL A 59 -5.48 -0.31 11.34
N THR A 60 -4.19 -0.26 11.63
CA THR A 60 -3.50 0.93 12.17
C THR A 60 -2.12 1.05 11.52
N SER A 61 -1.62 2.27 11.35
CA SER A 61 -0.25 2.46 10.84
C SER A 61 0.77 1.79 11.77
N PRO A 62 1.69 0.98 11.26
CA PRO A 62 2.74 0.32 12.02
C PRO A 62 3.93 1.25 12.28
N SER A 63 3.72 2.53 12.57
CA SER A 63 4.83 3.51 12.66
C SER A 63 5.91 3.16 13.69
N TYR A 64 5.61 2.32 14.70
CA TYR A 64 6.56 1.88 15.73
C TYR A 64 6.98 0.42 15.60
N THR A 65 6.09 -0.44 15.13
CA THR A 65 6.32 -1.87 14.91
C THR A 65 6.97 -2.16 13.56
N LEU A 66 7.01 -1.16 12.67
CA LEU A 66 7.49 -1.16 11.30
C LEU A 66 6.70 -2.06 10.33
N ILE A 67 6.26 -3.24 10.78
CA ILE A 67 5.50 -4.21 9.98
C ILE A 67 4.31 -4.73 10.80
N HIS A 68 3.12 -4.74 10.18
CA HIS A 68 1.93 -5.42 10.66
C HIS A 68 1.43 -6.42 9.63
N THR A 69 0.87 -7.52 10.13
CA THR A 69 0.29 -8.58 9.31
C THR A 69 -1.18 -8.72 9.64
N TYR A 70 -2.03 -8.60 8.62
CA TYR A 70 -3.48 -8.75 8.74
C TYR A 70 -3.90 -10.06 8.06
N PRO A 71 -4.39 -11.06 8.81
CA PRO A 71 -4.80 -12.34 8.23
C PRO A 71 -6.04 -12.16 7.35
N THR A 72 -6.01 -12.74 6.15
CA THR A 72 -7.12 -12.75 5.19
C THR A 72 -7.28 -14.16 4.60
N PRO A 73 -8.45 -14.53 4.02
CA PRO A 73 -8.68 -15.86 3.47
C PRO A 73 -7.73 -16.26 2.34
N GLU A 74 -7.19 -15.30 1.58
CA GLU A 74 -6.29 -15.54 0.43
C GLU A 74 -4.80 -15.38 0.78
N GLY A 75 -4.47 -15.36 2.09
CA GLY A 75 -3.14 -15.06 2.60
C GLY A 75 -3.08 -13.67 3.26
N PRO A 76 -2.07 -13.39 4.08
CA PRO A 76 -2.02 -12.15 4.83
C PRO A 76 -1.82 -10.92 3.93
N LEU A 77 -2.41 -9.80 4.32
CA LEU A 77 -1.96 -8.47 3.88
C LEU A 77 -0.89 -8.01 4.86
N VAL A 78 0.32 -7.78 4.36
CA VAL A 78 1.42 -7.21 5.11
C VAL A 78 1.49 -5.71 4.85
N HIS A 79 1.61 -4.93 5.91
CA HIS A 79 1.69 -3.48 5.88
C HIS A 79 2.95 -3.04 6.59
N ALA A 80 3.85 -2.36 5.89
CA ALA A 80 5.04 -1.77 6.45
C ALA A 80 5.00 -0.24 6.35
N ASP A 81 5.64 0.45 7.30
CA ASP A 81 5.82 1.90 7.31
C ASP A 81 7.28 2.25 7.57
N LEU A 82 7.94 2.79 6.55
CA LEU A 82 9.38 3.06 6.54
C LEU A 82 9.70 4.52 6.85
N TYR A 83 8.70 5.34 7.21
CA TYR A 83 8.84 6.78 7.42
C TYR A 83 9.97 7.18 8.40
N ARG A 84 10.24 6.34 9.40
CA ARG A 84 11.23 6.62 10.46
C ARG A 84 12.58 5.93 10.24
N LEU A 85 12.74 5.17 9.16
CA LEU A 85 13.98 4.46 8.89
C LEU A 85 14.96 5.36 8.14
N ASN A 86 16.13 5.58 8.74
CA ASN A 86 17.23 6.31 8.10
C ASN A 86 17.84 5.53 6.92
N ASP A 87 17.89 4.19 7.04
CA ASP A 87 18.32 3.30 5.96
C ASP A 87 17.30 2.18 5.79
N GLN A 88 16.56 2.22 4.68
CA GLN A 88 15.53 1.23 4.38
C GLN A 88 16.11 -0.15 4.06
N ARG A 89 17.40 -0.23 3.68
CA ARG A 89 18.08 -1.50 3.39
C ARG A 89 18.09 -2.45 4.58
N ALA A 90 18.10 -1.89 5.79
CA ALA A 90 18.09 -2.66 7.03
C ALA A 90 16.81 -3.50 7.22
N LEU A 91 15.72 -3.16 6.52
CA LEU A 91 14.44 -3.86 6.59
C LEU A 91 14.19 -4.82 5.42
N LEU A 92 15.06 -4.83 4.39
CA LEU A 92 14.87 -5.67 3.19
C LEU A 92 14.67 -7.15 3.52
N PRO A 93 15.51 -7.79 4.36
CA PRO A 93 15.33 -9.21 4.67
C PRO A 93 14.00 -9.51 5.38
N GLN A 94 13.53 -8.59 6.23
CA GLN A 94 12.26 -8.74 6.94
C GLN A 94 11.07 -8.53 6.01
N LEU A 95 11.16 -7.61 5.05
CA LEU A 95 10.13 -7.40 4.03
C LEU A 95 10.04 -8.58 3.07
N GLU A 96 11.18 -9.14 2.64
CA GLU A 96 11.25 -10.36 1.82
C GLU A 96 10.59 -11.54 2.55
N ALA A 97 10.99 -11.80 3.79
CA ALA A 97 10.41 -12.86 4.61
C ALA A 97 8.91 -12.65 4.85
N ALA A 98 8.47 -11.40 5.06
CA ALA A 98 7.05 -11.11 5.26
C ALA A 98 6.24 -11.22 3.95
N ARG A 99 6.87 -11.03 2.79
CA ARG A 99 6.23 -11.20 1.47
C ARG A 99 5.94 -12.66 1.15
N GLU A 100 6.72 -13.59 1.70
CA GLU A 100 6.54 -15.03 1.47
C GLU A 100 5.15 -15.50 1.92
N GLY A 101 4.35 -16.00 0.96
CA GLY A 101 2.98 -16.45 1.22
C GLY A 101 1.96 -15.32 1.46
N ALA A 102 2.37 -14.05 1.38
CA ALA A 102 1.47 -12.92 1.52
C ALA A 102 0.56 -12.76 0.31
N ARG A 103 -0.69 -12.34 0.55
CA ARG A 103 -1.59 -11.92 -0.52
C ARG A 103 -1.11 -10.62 -1.15
N LEU A 104 -0.59 -9.71 -0.33
CA LEU A 104 -0.15 -8.36 -0.69
C LEU A 104 0.87 -7.85 0.34
N LEU A 105 1.91 -7.16 -0.11
CA LEU A 105 2.82 -6.37 0.72
C LEU A 105 2.66 -4.89 0.35
N LEU A 106 2.17 -4.08 1.30
CA LEU A 106 2.02 -2.64 1.16
C LEU A 106 3.10 -1.93 1.97
N VAL A 107 3.85 -1.03 1.34
CA VAL A 107 4.95 -0.32 2.00
C VAL A 107 4.73 1.19 1.91
N GLU A 108 4.40 1.82 3.04
CA GLU A 108 4.36 3.29 3.13
C GLU A 108 5.77 3.86 3.17
N TRP A 109 6.00 4.94 2.42
CA TRP A 109 7.28 5.69 2.38
C TRP A 109 8.50 4.86 1.94
N GLY A 110 8.28 3.74 1.27
CA GLY A 110 9.35 2.96 0.65
C GLY A 110 9.92 3.64 -0.60
N ASP A 111 11.20 3.40 -0.89
CA ASP A 111 11.79 3.69 -2.20
C ASP A 111 11.40 2.55 -3.18
N PRO A 112 10.61 2.82 -4.23
CA PRO A 112 10.16 1.76 -5.13
C PRO A 112 11.29 1.05 -5.89
N GLY A 113 12.38 1.74 -6.18
CA GLY A 113 13.52 1.15 -6.88
C GLY A 113 14.35 0.28 -5.96
N LEU A 114 14.56 0.71 -4.71
CA LEU A 114 15.26 -0.09 -3.71
C LEU A 114 14.50 -1.38 -3.34
N LEU A 115 13.17 -1.28 -3.27
CA LEU A 115 12.30 -2.39 -2.89
C LEU A 115 11.91 -3.29 -4.06
N GLU A 116 12.37 -2.98 -5.28
CA GLU A 116 11.96 -3.67 -6.52
C GLU A 116 10.43 -3.81 -6.61
N ALA A 117 9.74 -2.71 -6.35
CA ALA A 117 8.29 -2.71 -6.21
C ALA A 117 7.59 -3.01 -7.54
N ASP A 118 6.54 -3.84 -7.51
CA ASP A 118 5.73 -4.11 -8.70
C ASP A 118 4.87 -2.89 -9.05
N PHE A 119 4.35 -2.21 -8.02
CA PHE A 119 3.42 -1.09 -8.18
C PHE A 119 3.78 0.12 -7.30
N LEU A 120 3.40 1.29 -7.78
CA LEU A 120 3.42 2.55 -7.03
C LEU A 120 2.01 3.15 -7.01
N LEU A 121 1.46 3.36 -5.81
CA LEU A 121 0.27 4.17 -5.62
C LEU A 121 0.67 5.51 -5.01
N ARG A 122 0.53 6.58 -5.80
CA ARG A 122 0.86 7.95 -5.39
C ARG A 122 -0.40 8.72 -5.03
N PHE A 123 -0.39 9.36 -3.87
CA PHE A 123 -1.39 10.33 -3.42
C PHE A 123 -0.79 11.75 -3.49
N SER A 124 -1.40 12.64 -4.27
CA SER A 124 -0.97 14.04 -4.41
C SER A 124 -2.12 15.01 -4.12
N PRO A 125 -1.84 16.20 -3.55
CA PRO A 125 -2.85 17.24 -3.39
C PRO A 125 -3.23 17.83 -4.76
N GLN A 126 -4.51 18.13 -4.96
CA GLN A 126 -5.03 18.81 -6.15
C GLN A 126 -6.10 19.82 -5.72
N GLY A 127 -5.68 21.05 -5.38
CA GLY A 127 -6.58 22.03 -4.77
C GLY A 127 -7.09 21.56 -3.41
N GLU A 128 -8.41 21.53 -3.23
CA GLU A 128 -9.05 21.03 -1.99
C GLU A 128 -9.25 19.51 -1.97
N VAL A 129 -8.94 18.81 -3.07
CA VAL A 129 -9.12 17.36 -3.21
C VAL A 129 -7.78 16.65 -3.32
N ARG A 130 -7.80 15.32 -3.32
CA ARG A 130 -6.61 14.48 -3.56
C ARG A 130 -6.72 13.79 -4.90
N ARG A 131 -5.59 13.53 -5.55
CA ARG A 131 -5.48 12.63 -6.70
C ARG A 131 -4.71 11.39 -6.28
N ALA A 132 -5.17 10.24 -6.76
CA ALA A 132 -4.50 8.96 -6.60
C ALA A 132 -4.15 8.40 -7.98
N GLU A 133 -2.91 7.96 -8.15
CA GLU A 133 -2.40 7.40 -9.40
C GLU A 133 -1.72 6.07 -9.12
N LEU A 134 -2.21 4.99 -9.73
CA LEU A 134 -1.62 3.66 -9.63
C LEU A 134 -0.79 3.35 -10.88
N TRP A 135 0.48 3.06 -10.66
CA TRP A 135 1.45 2.76 -11.70
C TRP A 135 1.94 1.32 -11.54
N HIS A 136 2.07 0.60 -12.65
CA HIS A 136 2.84 -0.63 -12.74
C HIS A 136 4.28 -0.27 -13.10
N LEU A 137 5.26 -0.69 -12.30
CA LEU A 137 6.65 -0.24 -12.41
C LEU A 137 7.47 -1.10 -13.38
N HIS A 138 7.32 -2.42 -13.30
CA HIS A 138 8.01 -3.41 -14.13
C HIS A 138 7.00 -4.26 -14.91
N PRO A 139 7.16 -4.50 -16.23
CA PRO A 139 6.31 -5.40 -16.99
C PRO A 139 6.60 -6.89 -16.71
#